data_AF-A0A9N9H9Y5-F1
#
_entry.id   AF-A0A9N9H9Y5-F1
#
_cell.length_a   1.000
_cell.length_b   1.000
_cell.length_c   1.000
_cell.angle_alpha   90.00
_cell.angle_beta   90.00
_cell.angle_gamma   90.00
#
_symmetry.space_group_name_H-M   'P 1'
#
loop_
_entity.id
_entity.type
_entity.pdbx_description
1 polymer ?
#
loop_
_entity_poly.entity_id
_entity_poly.type
_entity_poly.pdbx_seq_one_letter_code
_entity_poly.pdbx_strand_id
1 'polypeptide(L)'
;LPVVHATYLFESRISLLLRISQRPEYANKLIDFAIMETMKELTFLDERLPHNVSQDEDNGDRTSYEKYNSLLLMVIRLIVSILTAIGHESGSVLGKATGFVASHQGMMADIFTDFIPLSALTSNNKTARTRCIKHLEVLCEVTALFYYLGSKIDSVDKA
;
A
#
# COMPACT_ATOMS: atom_id res chain seq x y z
N LEU A 1 -7.08 0.89 -23.55
CA LEU A 1 -6.69 -0.48 -23.16
C LEU A 1 -7.89 -1.13 -22.47
N PRO A 2 -8.17 -2.43 -22.66
CA PRO A 2 -9.13 -3.12 -21.81
C PRO A 2 -8.71 -3.00 -20.34
N VAL A 3 -9.64 -2.73 -19.42
CA VAL A 3 -9.36 -2.49 -17.98
C VAL A 3 -8.54 -3.61 -17.36
N VAL A 4 -8.88 -4.86 -17.69
CA VAL A 4 -8.16 -6.07 -17.25
C VAL A 4 -6.68 -6.05 -17.68
N HIS A 5 -6.40 -5.62 -18.91
CA HIS A 5 -5.03 -5.55 -19.41
C HIS A 5 -4.22 -4.44 -18.73
N ALA A 6 -4.87 -3.33 -18.38
CA ALA A 6 -4.25 -2.24 -17.65
C ALA A 6 -3.86 -2.66 -16.21
N THR A 7 -4.72 -3.40 -15.51
CA THR A 7 -4.43 -3.92 -14.17
C THR A 7 -3.23 -4.86 -14.18
N TYR A 8 -3.19 -5.85 -15.09
CA TYR A 8 -2.06 -6.77 -15.18
C TYR A 8 -0.75 -6.06 -15.53
N LEU A 9 -0.80 -5.04 -16.40
CA LEU A 9 0.36 -4.24 -16.75
C LEU A 9 0.86 -3.44 -15.53
N PHE A 10 -0.05 -2.85 -14.77
CA PHE A 10 0.29 -2.15 -13.53
C PHE A 10 0.93 -3.11 -12.52
N GLU A 11 0.30 -4.25 -12.23
CA GLU A 11 0.83 -5.27 -11.32
C GLU A 11 2.22 -5.74 -11.75
N SER A 12 2.42 -6.01 -13.05
CA SER A 12 3.70 -6.45 -13.59
C SER A 12 4.78 -5.36 -13.41
N ARG A 13 4.44 -4.10 -13.67
CA ARG A 13 5.36 -2.96 -13.50
C ARG A 13 5.74 -2.76 -12.04
N ILE A 14 4.78 -2.71 -11.12
CA ILE A 14 5.06 -2.54 -9.70
C ILE A 14 5.83 -3.75 -9.15
N SER A 15 5.52 -4.98 -9.58
CA SER A 15 6.27 -6.18 -9.18
C SER A 15 7.74 -6.13 -9.61
N LEU A 16 8.01 -5.61 -10.80
CA LEU A 16 9.37 -5.41 -11.29
C LEU A 16 10.09 -4.34 -10.45
N LEU A 17 9.42 -3.20 -10.22
CA LEU A 17 9.96 -2.11 -9.40
C LEU A 17 10.28 -2.57 -7.97
N LEU A 18 9.41 -3.40 -7.38
CA LEU A 18 9.62 -4.03 -6.07
C LEU A 18 10.90 -4.87 -6.02
N ARG A 19 11.19 -5.64 -7.08
CA ARG A 19 12.44 -6.42 -7.13
C ARG A 19 13.66 -5.53 -7.26
N ILE A 20 13.53 -4.45 -8.04
CA ILE A 20 14.61 -3.49 -8.27
C ILE A 20 14.90 -2.69 -6.98
N SER A 21 13.86 -2.29 -6.24
CA SER A 21 13.98 -1.48 -5.02
C SER A 21 14.65 -2.19 -3.85
N GLN A 22 14.78 -3.52 -3.87
CA GLN A 22 15.45 -4.28 -2.81
C GLN A 22 16.94 -4.00 -2.68
N ARG A 23 17.57 -3.40 -3.71
CA ARG A 23 18.99 -3.01 -3.67
C ARG A 23 19.13 -1.50 -3.50
N PRO A 24 19.96 -1.02 -2.56
CA PRO A 24 20.11 0.42 -2.28
C PRO A 24 20.50 1.25 -3.51
N GLU A 25 21.39 0.73 -4.37
CA GLU A 25 21.86 1.40 -5.59
C GLU A 25 20.72 1.70 -6.58
N TYR A 26 19.76 0.79 -6.71
CA TYR A 26 18.63 0.97 -7.62
C TYR A 26 17.47 1.68 -6.94
N ALA A 27 17.28 1.51 -5.63
CA ALA A 27 16.32 2.30 -4.86
C ALA A 27 16.60 3.80 -5.00
N ASN A 28 17.86 4.22 -4.89
CA ASN A 28 18.26 5.62 -5.12
C ASN A 28 17.92 6.08 -6.55
N LYS A 29 18.21 5.26 -7.57
CA LYS A 29 17.82 5.57 -8.96
C LYS A 29 16.31 5.72 -9.12
N LEU A 30 15.52 4.88 -8.44
CA LEU A 30 14.05 4.99 -8.48
C LEU A 30 13.56 6.32 -7.88
N ILE A 31 14.21 6.80 -6.82
CA ILE A 31 13.95 8.13 -6.26
C ILE A 31 14.29 9.23 -7.26
N ASP A 32 15.41 9.11 -7.98
CA ASP A 32 15.82 10.06 -9.02
C ASP A 32 14.81 10.09 -10.19
N PHE A 33 14.18 8.96 -10.50
CA PHE A 33 13.10 8.83 -11.48
C PHE A 33 11.72 9.25 -10.97
N ALA A 34 11.65 9.91 -9.80
CA ALA A 34 10.41 10.43 -9.22
C ALA A 34 9.31 9.36 -9.00
N ILE A 35 9.72 8.14 -8.62
CA ILE A 35 8.75 7.06 -8.39
C ILE A 35 7.80 7.39 -7.22
N MET A 36 8.30 8.09 -6.19
CA MET A 36 7.52 8.43 -5.00
C MET A 36 6.42 9.43 -5.33
N GLU A 37 6.74 10.41 -6.17
CA GLU A 37 5.81 11.39 -6.71
C GLU A 37 4.76 10.70 -7.57
N THR A 38 5.16 9.74 -8.40
CA THR A 38 4.22 8.93 -9.18
C THR A 38 3.27 8.13 -8.29
N MET A 39 3.76 7.53 -7.19
CA MET A 39 2.91 6.78 -6.26
C MET A 39 1.91 7.69 -5.52
N LYS A 40 2.31 8.93 -5.21
CA LYS A 40 1.48 9.96 -4.57
C LYS A 40 0.33 10.43 -5.46
N GLU A 41 0.47 10.34 -6.78
CA GLU A 41 -0.54 10.80 -7.74
C GLU A 41 -1.60 9.72 -8.06
N LEU A 42 -1.52 8.53 -7.45
CA LEU A 42 -2.43 7.42 -7.71
C LEU A 42 -3.81 7.65 -7.05
N THR A 43 -4.71 8.32 -7.76
CA THR A 43 -6.06 8.68 -7.26
C THR A 43 -6.94 7.47 -6.93
N PHE A 44 -6.73 6.32 -7.58
CA PHE A 44 -7.53 5.12 -7.32
C PHE A 44 -7.37 4.60 -5.87
N LEU A 45 -6.29 4.98 -5.18
CA LEU A 45 -6.06 4.60 -3.79
C LEU A 45 -7.12 5.19 -2.86
N ASP A 46 -7.66 6.37 -3.20
CA ASP A 46 -8.68 7.05 -2.41
C ASP A 46 -10.10 6.50 -2.66
N GLU A 47 -10.28 5.62 -3.65
CA GLU A 47 -11.57 5.00 -4.00
C GLU A 47 -11.82 3.70 -3.19
N ARG A 48 -11.42 3.68 -1.91
CA ARG A 48 -11.52 2.48 -1.06
C ARG A 48 -12.97 2.03 -0.92
N LEU A 49 -13.21 0.75 -1.20
CA LEU A 49 -14.51 0.11 -0.97
C LEU A 49 -14.63 -0.37 0.49
N PRO A 50 -15.72 -0.05 1.21
CA PRO A 50 -15.94 -0.55 2.58
C PRO A 50 -16.07 -2.08 2.62
N HIS A 51 -15.58 -2.72 3.69
CA HIS A 51 -15.61 -4.18 3.81
C HIS A 51 -17.02 -4.79 3.90
N ASN A 52 -18.01 -3.97 4.29
CA ASN A 52 -19.41 -4.36 4.50
C ASN A 52 -20.27 -4.29 3.22
N VAL A 53 -19.75 -3.73 2.12
CA VAL A 53 -20.45 -3.75 0.84
C VAL A 53 -20.49 -5.21 0.38
N SER A 54 -21.68 -5.79 0.43
CA SER A 54 -22.01 -7.09 -0.14
C SER A 54 -21.76 -7.03 -1.65
N GLN A 55 -20.53 -7.34 -2.06
CA GLN A 55 -20.24 -7.55 -3.45
C GLN A 55 -20.88 -8.88 -3.84
N ASP A 56 -21.84 -8.80 -4.75
CA ASP A 56 -22.46 -9.95 -5.39
C ASP A 56 -21.39 -10.94 -5.83
N GLU A 57 -21.75 -12.21 -5.77
CA GLU A 57 -20.94 -13.37 -6.13
C GLU A 57 -20.45 -13.25 -7.57
N ASP A 58 -19.37 -12.51 -7.80
CA ASP A 58 -18.75 -12.42 -9.11
C ASP A 58 -18.05 -13.76 -9.35
N ASN A 59 -18.58 -14.49 -10.33
CA ASN A 59 -18.17 -15.81 -10.77
C ASN A 59 -16.64 -16.02 -10.78
N GLY A 60 -16.11 -16.65 -9.73
CA GLY A 60 -14.78 -17.26 -9.71
C GLY A 60 -13.56 -16.33 -9.80
N ASP A 61 -13.74 -15.02 -10.02
CA ASP A 61 -12.66 -14.03 -10.05
C ASP A 61 -12.53 -13.31 -8.69
N ARG A 62 -11.37 -12.71 -8.41
CA ARG A 62 -11.16 -11.95 -7.16
C ARG A 62 -12.21 -10.85 -7.03
N THR A 63 -12.80 -10.71 -5.84
CA THR A 63 -13.75 -9.61 -5.54
C THR A 63 -13.08 -8.25 -5.79
N SER A 64 -13.84 -7.20 -6.14
CA SER A 64 -13.23 -5.87 -6.36
C SER A 64 -12.51 -5.37 -5.11
N TYR A 65 -13.01 -5.74 -3.91
CA TYR A 65 -12.32 -5.50 -2.64
C TYR A 65 -10.94 -6.17 -2.59
N GLU A 66 -10.83 -7.44 -2.98
CA GLU A 66 -9.56 -8.16 -3.01
C GLU A 66 -8.60 -7.59 -4.06
N LYS A 67 -9.12 -7.20 -5.23
CA LYS A 67 -8.32 -6.56 -6.29
C LYS A 67 -7.75 -5.23 -5.81
N TYR A 68 -8.60 -4.36 -5.23
CA TYR A 68 -8.17 -3.08 -4.66
C TYR A 68 -7.08 -3.28 -3.60
N ASN A 69 -7.31 -4.15 -2.61
CA ASN A 69 -6.33 -4.38 -1.54
C ASN A 69 -5.02 -4.96 -2.07
N SER A 70 -5.07 -5.83 -3.09
CA SER A 70 -3.86 -6.35 -3.74
C SER A 70 -3.03 -5.24 -4.37
N LEU A 71 -3.66 -4.31 -5.08
CA LEU A 71 -2.97 -3.17 -5.72
C LEU A 71 -2.41 -2.21 -4.68
N LEU A 72 -3.21 -1.85 -3.68
CA LEU A 72 -2.81 -1.02 -2.55
C LEU A 72 -1.57 -1.59 -1.85
N LEU A 73 -1.60 -2.89 -1.56
CA LEU A 73 -0.51 -3.60 -0.90
C LEU A 73 0.78 -3.53 -1.72
N MET A 74 0.71 -3.64 -3.05
CA MET A 74 1.87 -3.55 -3.92
C MET A 74 2.49 -2.14 -3.92
N VAL A 75 1.66 -1.10 -3.89
CA VAL A 75 2.12 0.30 -3.80
C VAL A 75 2.81 0.56 -2.46
N ILE A 76 2.17 0.20 -1.35
CA ILE A 76 2.74 0.42 -0.01
C ILE A 76 4.05 -0.36 0.14
N ARG A 77 4.08 -1.63 -0.29
CA ARG A 77 5.30 -2.45 -0.25
C ARG A 77 6.44 -1.86 -1.07
N LEU A 78 6.15 -1.22 -2.20
CA LEU A 78 7.18 -0.56 -3.00
C LEU A 78 7.81 0.59 -2.23
N ILE A 79 6.98 1.43 -1.61
CA ILE A 79 7.43 2.55 -0.77
C ILE A 79 8.25 2.02 0.41
N VAL A 80 7.73 1.03 1.15
CA VAL A 80 8.43 0.42 2.29
C VAL A 80 9.75 -0.20 1.83
N SER A 81 9.77 -0.94 0.71
CA SER A 81 11.01 -1.52 0.18
C SER A 81 12.06 -0.48 -0.16
N ILE A 82 11.68 0.67 -0.72
CA ILE A 82 12.60 1.78 -1.01
C ILE A 82 13.15 2.36 0.29
N LEU A 83 12.29 2.59 1.29
CA LEU A 83 12.69 3.08 2.61
C LEU A 83 13.63 2.11 3.32
N THR A 84 13.35 0.81 3.26
CA THR A 84 14.22 -0.23 3.83
C THR A 84 15.59 -0.25 3.16
N ALA A 85 15.65 -0.16 1.83
CA ALA A 85 16.91 -0.26 1.09
C ALA A 85 17.80 0.98 1.24
N ILE A 86 17.20 2.18 1.33
CA ILE A 86 17.95 3.43 1.53
C ILE A 86 18.30 3.62 3.02
N GLY A 87 17.46 3.13 3.92
CA GLY A 87 17.62 3.28 5.36
C GLY A 87 17.05 4.59 5.90
N HIS A 88 17.03 4.70 7.23
CA HIS A 88 16.38 5.80 7.96
C HIS A 88 17.10 7.16 7.84
N GLU A 89 18.29 7.22 7.23
CA GLU A 89 19.13 8.42 7.27
C GLU A 89 18.76 9.48 6.23
N SER A 90 18.04 9.11 5.16
CA SER A 90 17.69 10.04 4.09
C SER A 90 16.41 10.81 4.41
N GLY A 91 16.55 11.98 5.02
CA GLY A 91 15.42 12.88 5.33
C GLY A 91 14.60 13.28 4.09
N SER A 92 15.24 13.39 2.92
CA SER A 92 14.54 13.68 1.66
C SER A 92 13.56 12.57 1.28
N VAL A 93 13.98 11.31 1.36
CA VAL A 93 13.11 10.16 1.00
C VAL A 93 11.98 10.00 1.99
N LEU A 94 12.25 10.22 3.29
CA LEU A 94 11.21 10.25 4.31
C LEU A 94 10.19 11.36 4.07
N GLY A 95 10.64 12.56 3.69
CA GLY A 95 9.76 13.67 3.31
C GLY A 95 8.85 13.30 2.13
N LYS A 96 9.36 12.59 1.11
CA LYS A 96 8.56 12.08 0.00
C LYS A 96 7.51 11.05 0.46
N ALA A 97 7.88 10.13 1.35
CA ALA A 97 6.97 9.15 1.93
C ALA A 97 5.88 9.79 2.81
N THR A 98 6.23 10.80 3.60
CA THR A 98 5.26 11.63 4.34
C THR A 98 4.31 12.33 3.37
N GLY A 99 4.82 12.85 2.25
CA GLY A 99 4.00 13.44 1.20
C GLY A 99 2.98 12.48 0.58
N PHE A 100 3.34 11.20 0.41
CA PHE A 100 2.40 10.15 0.00
C PHE A 100 1.30 9.95 1.06
N VAL A 101 1.67 9.76 2.33
CA VAL A 101 0.70 9.58 3.43
C VAL A 101 -0.25 10.77 3.54
N ALA A 102 0.27 11.99 3.45
CA ALA A 102 -0.53 13.21 3.53
C ALA A 102 -1.53 13.34 2.37
N SER A 103 -1.15 12.88 1.17
CA SER A 103 -2.03 12.95 -0.01
C SER A 103 -3.19 11.98 0.06
N HIS A 104 -2.97 10.83 0.72
CA HIS A 104 -3.98 9.79 0.88
C HIS A 104 -4.42 9.59 2.34
N GLN A 105 -4.48 10.69 3.12
CA GLN A 105 -4.81 10.63 4.55
C GLN A 105 -6.19 10.01 4.83
N GLY A 106 -7.15 10.19 3.91
CA GLY A 106 -8.50 9.61 4.02
C GLY A 106 -8.43 8.08 3.94
N MET A 107 -7.77 7.55 2.91
CA MET A 107 -7.51 6.11 2.80
C MET A 107 -6.81 5.56 4.05
N MET A 108 -5.79 6.27 4.57
CA MET A 108 -5.08 5.82 5.76
C MET A 108 -6.00 5.75 6.99
N ALA A 109 -6.83 6.77 7.22
CA ALA A 109 -7.81 6.79 8.29
C ALA A 109 -8.81 5.64 8.15
N ASP A 110 -9.29 5.40 6.94
CA ASP A 110 -10.24 4.33 6.66
C ASP A 110 -9.64 2.94 6.92
N ILE A 111 -8.35 2.71 6.61
CA ILE A 111 -7.67 1.44 6.90
C ILE A 111 -7.62 1.16 8.41
N PHE A 112 -7.39 2.19 9.23
CA PHE A 112 -7.31 2.04 10.68
C PHE A 112 -8.67 1.98 11.39
N THR A 113 -9.72 2.53 10.78
CA THR A 113 -11.06 2.65 11.40
C THR A 113 -12.03 1.56 10.93
N ASP A 114 -11.96 1.17 9.66
CA ASP A 114 -12.82 0.15 9.06
C ASP A 114 -12.27 -1.27 9.32
N PHE A 115 -12.17 -1.62 10.59
CA PHE A 115 -11.53 -2.84 11.05
C PHE A 115 -12.44 -4.06 10.89
N ILE A 116 -11.95 -5.09 10.20
CA ILE A 116 -12.65 -6.37 10.11
C ILE A 116 -12.45 -7.14 11.44
N PRO A 117 -13.53 -7.55 12.14
CA PRO A 117 -13.41 -8.26 13.40
C PRO A 117 -12.55 -9.52 13.28
N LEU A 118 -11.60 -9.72 14.19
CA LEU A 118 -10.69 -10.89 14.18
C LEU A 118 -11.43 -12.23 14.30
N SER A 119 -12.67 -12.22 14.83
CA SER A 119 -13.55 -13.40 14.81
C SER A 119 -13.87 -13.90 13.40
N ALA A 120 -13.70 -13.08 12.36
CA ALA A 120 -13.82 -13.51 10.96
C ALA A 120 -12.76 -14.56 10.57
N LEU A 121 -11.60 -14.58 11.22
CA LEU A 121 -10.53 -15.57 10.97
C LEU A 121 -10.95 -17.00 11.32
N THR A 122 -11.76 -17.15 12.37
CA THR A 122 -12.27 -18.45 12.83
C THR A 122 -13.61 -18.81 12.20
N SER A 123 -14.18 -17.93 11.35
CA SER A 123 -15.45 -18.19 10.70
C SER A 123 -15.35 -19.32 9.67
N ASN A 124 -16.45 -20.06 9.51
CA ASN A 124 -16.61 -21.07 8.46
C ASN A 124 -16.76 -20.43 7.06
N ASN A 125 -16.97 -19.12 6.99
CA ASN A 125 -17.08 -18.38 5.74
C ASN A 125 -15.68 -18.10 5.19
N LYS A 126 -15.29 -18.85 4.14
CA LYS A 126 -13.99 -18.70 3.47
C LYS A 126 -13.74 -17.27 2.99
N THR A 127 -14.76 -16.61 2.44
CA THR A 127 -14.66 -15.24 1.92
C THR A 127 -14.40 -14.24 3.04
N ALA A 128 -15.12 -14.34 4.16
CA ALA A 128 -14.90 -13.48 5.33
C ALA A 128 -13.48 -13.66 5.90
N ARG A 129 -13.00 -14.91 5.97
CA ARG A 129 -11.63 -15.22 6.41
C ARG A 129 -10.58 -14.61 5.47
N THR A 130 -10.74 -14.76 4.15
CA THR A 130 -9.81 -14.17 3.16
C THR A 130 -9.77 -12.65 3.27
N ARG A 131 -10.93 -11.98 3.37
CA ARG A 131 -10.99 -10.52 3.53
C ARG A 131 -10.27 -10.06 4.78
N CYS A 132 -10.46 -10.77 5.90
CA CYS A 132 -9.77 -10.48 7.16
C CYS A 132 -8.25 -10.62 7.02
N ILE A 133 -7.76 -11.70 6.40
CA ILE A 133 -6.32 -11.90 6.15
C ILE A 133 -5.75 -10.76 5.29
N LYS A 134 -6.44 -10.38 4.21
CA LYS A 134 -6.00 -9.30 3.34
C LYS A 134 -6.00 -7.93 4.01
N HIS A 135 -7.00 -7.65 4.84
CA HIS A 135 -7.01 -6.43 5.65
C HIS A 135 -5.83 -6.38 6.63
N LEU A 136 -5.51 -7.50 7.29
CA LEU A 136 -4.34 -7.59 8.18
C LEU A 136 -3.02 -7.41 7.43
N GLU A 137 -2.88 -7.97 6.21
CA GLU A 137 -1.70 -7.75 5.38
C GLU A 137 -1.49 -6.26 5.09
N VAL A 138 -2.55 -5.54 4.69
CA VAL A 138 -2.48 -4.09 4.44
C VAL A 138 -2.13 -3.34 5.72
N LEU A 139 -2.77 -3.66 6.84
CA LEU A 139 -2.51 -3.02 8.13
C LEU A 139 -1.05 -3.19 8.58
N CYS A 140 -0.47 -4.37 8.39
CA CYS A 140 0.94 -4.63 8.69
C CYS A 140 1.88 -3.76 7.85
N GLU A 141 1.64 -3.65 6.54
CA GLU A 141 2.49 -2.83 5.65
C GLU A 141 2.33 -1.33 5.93
N VAL A 142 1.11 -0.86 6.20
CA VAL A 142 0.87 0.53 6.63
C VAL A 142 1.60 0.80 7.95
N THR A 143 1.54 -0.12 8.92
CA THR A 143 2.26 0.01 10.19
C THR A 143 3.78 0.06 9.96
N ALA A 144 4.32 -0.75 9.05
CA ALA A 144 5.72 -0.69 8.68
C ALA A 144 6.11 0.67 8.08
N LEU A 145 5.28 1.22 7.19
CA LEU A 145 5.46 2.57 6.67
C LEU A 145 5.52 3.61 7.80
N PHE A 146 4.56 3.58 8.74
CA PHE A 146 4.56 4.50 9.88
C PHE A 146 5.75 4.30 10.83
N TYR A 147 6.27 3.07 10.97
CA TYR A 147 7.49 2.83 11.73
C TYR A 147 8.70 3.57 11.12
N TYR A 148 8.86 3.50 9.80
CA TYR A 148 9.91 4.25 9.10
C TYR A 148 9.75 5.75 9.28
N LEU A 149 8.54 6.28 9.15
CA LEU A 149 8.26 7.71 9.36
C LEU A 149 8.47 8.15 10.82
N GLY A 150 8.04 7.32 11.77
CA GLY A 150 8.10 7.58 13.21
C GLY A 150 9.51 7.64 13.76
N SER A 151 10.44 6.85 13.20
CA SER A 151 11.86 6.82 13.60
C SER A 151 12.60 8.16 13.50
N LYS A 152 12.00 9.15 12.82
CA LYS A 152 12.58 10.47 12.55
C LYS A 152 11.66 11.64 12.93
N ILE A 153 10.58 11.41 13.67
CA ILE A 153 9.73 12.48 14.22
C ILE A 153 10.57 13.54 14.96
N ASP A 154 11.56 13.10 15.74
CA ASP A 154 12.50 14.00 16.46
C ASP A 154 13.37 14.89 15.56
N SER A 155 13.48 14.58 14.27
CA SER A 155 14.22 15.37 13.28
C SER A 155 13.34 16.28 12.43
N VAL A 156 12.02 16.03 12.39
CA VAL A 156 11.04 16.87 11.70
C VAL A 156 10.60 18.03 12.59
N ASP A 157 10.46 17.82 13.90
CA ASP A 157 10.12 18.87 14.88
C ASP A 157 11.25 19.90 15.13
N LYS A 158 12.43 19.70 14.53
CA LYS A 158 13.61 20.56 14.69
C LYS A 158 13.94 21.40 13.45
N ALA A 159 13.12 21.34 12.40
CA ALA A 159 13.24 22.16 11.18
C ALA A 159 12.24 23.31 11.20
#